data_AF-A0A7C4HN80-F1
#
_entry.id   AF-A0A7C4HN80-F1
#
_cell.length_a   1.000
_cell.length_b   1.000
_cell.length_c   1.000
_cell.angle_alpha   90.00
_cell.angle_beta   90.00
_cell.angle_gamma   90.00
#
_symmetry.space_group_name_H-M   'P 1'
#
loop_
_entity.id
_entity.type
_entity.pdbx_description
1 polymer ?
#
loop_
_entity_poly.entity_id
_entity_poly.type
_entity_poly.pdbx_seq_one_letter_code
_entity_poly.pdbx_strand_id
1 'polypeptide(L)'
;MTETLHEAVQVYLEHLKTQGKKERTIYTYSKDFDQIEAHFGADRKLDTILPQHVGKFFKSDDLLKLADGKTRAKPTVDKTMRVMRMFLVWAKETGRIDKLPLPKDTPMGRDAVKEEQDDAGKKRKSDKAATQS
;
A
#
# COMPACT_ATOMS: atom_id res chain seq x y z
N MET A 1 13.27 -5.93 20.48
CA MET A 1 14.03 -5.56 19.26
C MET A 1 13.14 -4.70 18.41
N THR A 2 13.68 -3.66 17.78
CA THR A 2 12.90 -2.82 16.85
C THR A 2 13.09 -3.33 15.43
N GLU A 3 12.04 -3.92 14.85
CA GLU A 3 12.04 -4.40 13.47
C GLU A 3 12.09 -3.23 12.47
N THR A 4 12.65 -3.50 11.29
CA THR A 4 12.60 -2.57 10.15
C THR A 4 11.23 -2.63 9.48
N LEU A 5 10.95 -1.61 8.66
CA LEU A 5 9.77 -1.57 7.80
C LEU A 5 9.73 -2.81 6.90
N HIS A 6 10.86 -3.19 6.30
CA HIS A 6 10.95 -4.35 5.42
C HIS A 6 10.66 -5.66 6.15
N GLU A 7 11.26 -5.89 7.33
CA GLU A 7 10.99 -7.07 8.16
C GLU A 7 9.49 -7.20 8.48
N ALA A 8 8.87 -6.11 8.91
CA ALA A 8 7.44 -6.07 9.22
C ALA A 8 6.55 -6.28 7.97
N VAL A 9 6.95 -5.75 6.81
CA VAL A 9 6.27 -5.95 5.52
C VAL A 9 6.29 -7.41 5.09
N GLN A 10 7.43 -8.10 5.19
CA GLN A 10 7.50 -9.53 4.86
C GLN A 10 6.57 -10.36 5.75
N VAL A 11 6.57 -10.10 7.07
CA VAL A 11 5.67 -10.79 8.01
C VAL A 11 4.20 -10.47 7.73
N TYR A 12 3.88 -9.24 7.31
CA TYR A 12 2.52 -8.87 6.91
C TYR A 12 2.05 -9.57 5.62
N LEU A 13 2.92 -9.69 4.62
CA LEU A 13 2.60 -10.39 3.37
C LEU A 13 2.38 -11.89 3.60
N GLU A 14 3.21 -12.55 4.41
CA GLU A 14 2.98 -13.94 4.82
C GLU A 14 1.74 -14.09 5.73
N HIS A 15 1.42 -13.11 6.58
CA HIS A 15 0.15 -13.09 7.32
C HIS A 15 -1.07 -13.06 6.38
N LEU A 16 -1.09 -12.19 5.37
CA LEU A 16 -2.18 -12.15 4.38
C LEU A 16 -2.30 -13.46 3.58
N LYS A 17 -1.17 -14.12 3.30
CA LYS A 17 -1.13 -15.42 2.62
C LYS A 17 -1.67 -16.54 3.51
N THR A 18 -1.35 -16.56 4.81
CA THR A 18 -1.95 -17.52 5.77
C THR A 18 -3.45 -17.26 6.00
N GLN A 19 -3.94 -16.03 5.80
CA GLN A 19 -5.37 -15.71 5.71
C GLN A 19 -6.04 -16.12 4.37
N GLY A 20 -5.32 -16.79 3.46
CA GLY A 20 -5.87 -17.26 2.19
C GLY A 20 -6.09 -16.18 1.13
N LYS A 21 -5.49 -14.98 1.25
CA LYS A 21 -5.49 -14.00 0.16
C LYS A 21 -4.71 -14.59 -1.04
N LYS A 22 -5.27 -14.44 -2.25
CA LYS A 22 -4.69 -15.01 -3.49
C LYS A 22 -3.27 -14.50 -3.73
N GLU A 23 -2.41 -15.34 -4.30
CA GLU A 23 -1.02 -14.98 -4.67
C GLU A 23 -0.94 -13.71 -5.53
N ARG A 24 -1.88 -13.51 -6.47
CA ARG A 24 -1.96 -12.29 -7.29
C ARG A 24 -2.19 -11.03 -6.45
N THR A 25 -2.96 -11.13 -5.37
CA THR A 25 -3.19 -10.04 -4.42
C THR A 25 -1.92 -9.76 -3.62
N ILE A 26 -1.27 -10.81 -3.10
CA ILE A 26 0.02 -10.70 -2.38
C ILE A 26 1.09 -10.04 -3.25
N TYR A 27 1.27 -10.50 -4.49
CA TYR A 27 2.18 -9.89 -5.47
C TYR A 27 1.86 -8.41 -5.71
N THR A 28 0.57 -8.08 -5.87
CA THR A 28 0.15 -6.69 -6.13
C THR A 28 0.41 -5.79 -4.92
N TYR A 29 0.26 -6.30 -3.70
CA TYR A 29 0.55 -5.56 -2.46
C TYR A 29 2.06 -5.45 -2.22
N SER A 30 2.85 -6.48 -2.51
CA SER A 30 4.32 -6.36 -2.56
C SER A 30 4.75 -5.20 -3.45
N LYS A 31 4.14 -5.02 -4.64
CA LYS A 31 4.43 -3.87 -5.51
C LYS A 31 3.93 -2.52 -4.99
N ASP A 32 2.98 -2.49 -4.06
CA ASP A 32 2.67 -1.28 -3.30
C ASP A 32 3.72 -1.02 -2.21
N PHE A 33 4.26 -2.08 -1.58
CA PHE A 33 5.32 -1.96 -0.57
C PHE A 33 6.68 -1.58 -1.17
N ASP A 34 7.08 -2.10 -2.34
CA ASP A 34 8.28 -1.66 -3.06
C ASP A 34 8.32 -0.11 -3.16
N GLN A 35 7.17 0.51 -3.42
CA GLN A 35 7.01 1.95 -3.55
C GLN A 35 7.01 2.68 -2.19
N ILE A 36 6.45 2.07 -1.14
CA ILE A 36 6.49 2.61 0.23
C ILE A 36 7.93 2.54 0.77
N GLU A 37 8.60 1.40 0.64
CA GLU A 37 10.00 1.21 1.05
C GLU A 37 10.95 2.14 0.30
N ALA A 38 10.72 2.40 -0.99
CA ALA A 38 11.49 3.39 -1.75
C ALA A 38 11.39 4.83 -1.18
N HIS A 39 10.23 5.21 -0.61
CA HIS A 39 10.05 6.54 0.01
C HIS A 39 10.56 6.59 1.47
N PHE A 40 10.32 5.54 2.25
CA PHE A 40 10.63 5.53 3.69
C PHE A 40 12.04 5.01 4.02
N GLY A 41 12.65 4.24 3.13
CA GLY A 41 13.82 3.38 3.38
C GLY A 41 13.40 2.04 3.97
N ALA A 42 13.84 0.93 3.36
CA ALA A 42 13.57 -0.44 3.81
C ALA A 42 14.05 -0.70 5.26
N ASP A 43 15.25 -0.21 5.59
CA ASP A 43 15.88 -0.34 6.91
C ASP A 43 15.26 0.54 8.01
N ARG A 44 14.31 1.42 7.65
CA ARG A 44 13.70 2.34 8.61
C ARG A 44 12.99 1.58 9.71
N LYS A 45 13.28 1.93 10.96
CA LYS A 45 12.62 1.34 12.13
C LYS A 45 11.12 1.67 12.17
N LEU A 46 10.29 0.65 12.31
CA LEU A 46 8.83 0.75 12.14
C LEU A 46 8.17 1.70 13.15
N ASP A 47 8.61 1.65 14.41
CA ASP A 47 8.17 2.51 15.51
C ASP A 47 8.50 4.00 15.31
N THR A 48 9.47 4.34 14.47
CA THR A 48 9.82 5.73 14.09
C THR A 48 8.93 6.33 13.00
N ILE A 49 7.99 5.55 12.45
CA ILE A 49 6.99 6.07 11.51
C ILE A 49 5.94 6.85 12.32
N LEU A 50 5.72 8.10 11.95
CA LEU A 50 4.82 9.04 12.64
C LEU A 50 3.74 9.52 11.67
N PRO A 51 2.58 10.02 12.15
CA PRO A 51 1.54 10.59 11.29
C PRO A 51 2.07 11.62 10.28
N GLN A 52 3.04 12.44 10.67
CA GLN A 52 3.68 13.41 9.77
C GLN A 52 4.47 12.76 8.61
N HIS A 53 5.06 11.59 8.82
CA HIS A 53 5.83 10.87 7.80
C HIS A 53 4.87 10.24 6.78
N VAL A 54 3.78 9.62 7.24
CA VAL A 54 2.72 9.08 6.39
C VAL A 54 1.98 10.18 5.63
N GLY A 55 1.70 11.32 6.29
CA GLY A 55 1.10 12.49 5.64
C GLY A 55 1.99 13.15 4.58
N LYS A 56 3.33 13.07 4.73
CA LYS A 56 4.29 13.47 3.69
C LYS A 56 4.26 12.49 2.50
N PHE A 57 4.32 11.18 2.76
CA PHE A 57 4.21 10.16 1.71
C PHE A 57 2.93 10.30 0.88
N PHE A 58 1.77 10.48 1.53
CA PHE A 58 0.48 10.64 0.85
C PHE A 58 0.38 11.89 -0.04
N LYS A 59 1.32 12.83 0.10
CA LYS A 59 1.42 14.07 -0.70
C LYS A 59 2.70 14.11 -1.56
N SER A 60 3.48 13.03 -1.55
CA SER A 60 4.77 12.94 -2.24
C SER A 60 4.61 12.65 -3.74
N ASP A 61 5.57 13.12 -4.53
CA ASP A 61 5.67 12.74 -5.94
C ASP A 61 5.94 11.24 -6.12
N ASP A 62 6.63 10.59 -5.16
CA ASP A 62 6.85 9.13 -5.16
C ASP A 62 5.54 8.35 -5.17
N LEU A 63 4.50 8.86 -4.48
CA LEU A 63 3.15 8.33 -4.55
C LEU A 63 2.38 8.83 -5.77
N LEU A 64 2.40 10.14 -6.02
CA LEU A 64 1.45 10.82 -6.91
C LEU A 64 1.89 10.87 -8.39
N LYS A 65 3.14 10.57 -8.70
CA LYS A 65 3.69 10.60 -10.08
C LYS A 65 4.25 9.23 -10.51
N LEU A 66 4.46 9.12 -11.81
CA LEU A 66 5.23 8.06 -12.47
C LEU A 66 6.68 8.54 -12.68
N ALA A 67 7.57 7.62 -13.08
CA ALA A 67 8.98 7.94 -13.33
C ALA A 67 9.19 8.95 -14.48
N ASP A 68 8.21 9.13 -15.37
CA ASP A 68 8.21 10.15 -16.44
C ASP A 68 7.58 11.49 -15.99
N GLY A 69 7.32 11.65 -14.69
CA GLY A 69 6.72 12.85 -14.09
C GLY A 69 5.20 12.98 -14.28
N LYS A 70 4.54 12.11 -15.05
CA LYS A 70 3.08 12.17 -15.23
C LYS A 70 2.34 11.78 -13.95
N THR A 71 1.16 12.36 -13.75
CA THR A 71 0.27 12.00 -12.63
C THR A 71 -0.08 10.51 -12.66
N ARG A 72 0.15 9.83 -11.54
CA ARG A 72 -0.22 8.42 -11.35
C ARG A 72 -1.73 8.28 -11.32
N ALA A 73 -2.26 7.23 -11.95
CA ALA A 73 -3.70 6.98 -11.99
C ALA A 73 -4.30 6.88 -10.57
N LYS A 74 -5.35 7.65 -10.29
CA LYS A 74 -6.00 7.71 -8.96
C LYS A 74 -6.30 6.32 -8.34
N PRO A 75 -6.81 5.32 -9.07
CA PRO A 75 -7.06 3.99 -8.49
C PRO A 75 -5.79 3.28 -8.00
N THR A 76 -4.63 3.57 -8.57
CA THR A 76 -3.35 3.05 -8.08
C THR A 76 -2.94 3.76 -6.79
N VAL A 77 -3.02 5.09 -6.74
CA VAL A 77 -2.76 5.90 -5.53
C VAL A 77 -3.65 5.45 -4.37
N ASP A 78 -4.97 5.37 -4.60
CA ASP A 78 -5.96 4.96 -3.59
C ASP A 78 -5.66 3.55 -3.05
N LYS A 79 -5.22 2.63 -3.91
CA LYS A 79 -4.83 1.26 -3.54
C LYS A 79 -3.57 1.25 -2.66
N THR A 80 -2.50 1.94 -3.07
CA THR A 80 -1.25 2.02 -2.28
C THR A 80 -1.51 2.66 -0.91
N MET A 81 -2.36 3.70 -0.83
CA MET A 81 -2.81 4.29 0.43
C MET A 81 -3.61 3.29 1.29
N ARG A 82 -4.52 2.50 0.69
CA ARG A 82 -5.26 1.44 1.41
C ARG A 82 -4.33 0.35 1.95
N VAL A 83 -3.34 -0.10 1.17
CA VAL A 83 -2.36 -1.13 1.61
C VAL A 83 -1.53 -0.61 2.78
N MET A 84 -0.98 0.61 2.68
CA MET A 84 -0.26 1.24 3.80
C MET A 84 -1.14 1.37 5.05
N ARG A 85 -2.41 1.75 4.89
CA ARG A 85 -3.37 1.83 6.00
C ARG A 85 -3.61 0.47 6.66
N MET A 86 -3.87 -0.58 5.89
CA MET A 86 -4.12 -1.93 6.40
C MET A 86 -2.91 -2.48 7.15
N PHE A 87 -1.70 -2.27 6.61
CA PHE A 87 -0.45 -2.63 7.26
C PHE A 87 -0.27 -1.93 8.61
N LEU A 88 -0.48 -0.62 8.69
CA LEU A 88 -0.33 0.14 9.93
C LEU A 88 -1.38 -0.22 10.99
N VAL A 89 -2.60 -0.59 10.59
CA VAL A 89 -3.62 -1.12 11.49
C VAL A 89 -3.18 -2.47 12.04
N TRP A 90 -2.80 -3.41 11.18
CA TRP A 90 -2.28 -4.74 11.58
C TRP A 90 -1.05 -4.64 12.48
N ALA A 91 -0.11 -3.74 12.20
CA ALA A 91 1.09 -3.52 13.00
C ALA A 91 0.71 -3.07 14.42
N LYS A 92 -0.30 -2.22 14.57
CA LYS A 92 -0.82 -1.84 15.89
C LYS A 92 -1.55 -3.00 16.57
N GLU A 93 -2.44 -3.70 15.87
CA GLU A 93 -3.21 -4.83 16.40
C GLU A 93 -2.31 -5.98 16.88
N THR A 94 -1.15 -6.17 16.25
CA THR A 94 -0.14 -7.16 16.63
C THR A 94 0.92 -6.65 17.60
N GLY A 95 0.79 -5.42 18.13
CA GLY A 95 1.69 -4.87 19.14
C GLY A 95 3.07 -4.45 18.63
N ARG A 96 3.26 -4.31 17.31
CA ARG A 96 4.52 -3.87 16.69
C ARG A 96 4.75 -2.37 16.81
N ILE A 97 3.66 -1.60 16.92
CA ILE A 97 3.66 -0.17 17.16
C ILE A 97 2.58 0.21 18.17
N ASP A 98 2.91 1.05 19.15
CA ASP A 98 1.96 1.46 20.20
C ASP A 98 0.83 2.36 19.67
N LYS A 99 1.15 3.18 18.65
CA LYS A 99 0.30 4.25 18.14
C LYS A 99 0.17 4.14 16.63
N LEU A 100 -1.06 4.23 16.14
CA LEU A 100 -1.39 4.19 14.72
C LEU A 100 -0.87 5.47 14.03
N PRO A 101 0.13 5.42 13.14
CA PRO A 101 0.78 6.62 12.63
C PRO A 101 0.05 7.15 11.38
N LEU A 102 -1.28 7.26 11.45
CA LEU A 102 -2.11 7.80 10.38
C LEU A 102 -2.44 9.28 10.64
N PRO A 103 -2.38 10.14 9.61
CA PRO A 103 -3.00 11.48 9.65
C PRO A 103 -4.49 11.41 10.01
N LYS A 104 -4.99 12.38 10.79
CA LYS A 104 -6.39 12.42 11.27
C LYS A 104 -7.43 12.51 10.14
N ASP A 105 -7.02 13.03 8.99
CA ASP A 105 -7.76 13.17 7.74
C ASP A 105 -7.73 11.92 6.85
N THR A 106 -7.01 10.86 7.24
CA THR A 106 -6.95 9.61 6.47
C THR A 106 -8.29 8.88 6.52
N PRO A 107 -8.97 8.63 5.37
CA PRO A 107 -10.18 7.86 5.37
C PRO A 107 -9.91 6.41 5.81
N MET A 108 -10.57 5.95 6.87
CA MET A 108 -10.42 4.57 7.37
C MET A 108 -11.07 3.50 6.47
N GLY A 109 -11.70 3.93 5.37
CA GLY A 109 -12.58 3.10 4.56
C GLY A 109 -14.00 3.17 5.13
N ARG A 110 -15.00 2.70 4.36
CA ARG A 110 -16.32 2.48 4.93
C ARG A 110 -16.23 1.33 5.92
N ASP A 111 -16.96 1.47 7.02
CA ASP A 111 -17.01 0.51 8.12
C ASP A 111 -17.39 -0.90 7.64
N ALA A 112 -16.93 -1.89 8.39
CA ALA A 112 -16.84 -3.30 8.00
C ALA A 112 -18.14 -3.94 7.46
N VAL A 113 -18.32 -3.96 6.13
CA VAL A 113 -19.21 -4.89 5.42
C VAL A 113 -18.59 -5.27 4.06
N LYS A 114 -18.40 -6.58 3.82
CA LYS A 114 -17.92 -7.23 2.57
C LYS A 114 -16.46 -6.94 2.14
N GLU A 115 -15.52 -7.68 2.71
CA GLU A 115 -14.31 -8.12 1.97
C GLU A 115 -14.56 -9.44 1.21
N GLU A 116 -15.70 -9.53 0.52
CA GLU A 116 -15.95 -10.54 -0.51
C GLU A 116 -16.46 -9.81 -1.75
N GLN A 117 -15.91 -10.16 -2.93
CA GLN A 117 -16.14 -9.53 -4.23
C GLN A 117 -15.42 -8.18 -4.47
N ASP A 118 -14.08 -8.21 -4.51
CA ASP A 118 -13.31 -7.22 -5.28
C ASP A 118 -11.99 -7.81 -5.84
N ASP A 119 -12.12 -8.87 -6.66
CA ASP A 119 -11.04 -9.37 -7.53
C ASP A 119 -11.56 -9.60 -8.96
N ALA A 120 -12.39 -8.67 -9.44
CA ALA A 120 -12.72 -8.56 -10.86
C ALA A 120 -11.50 -7.98 -11.60
N GLY A 121 -10.59 -8.87 -12.02
CA GLY A 121 -9.35 -8.51 -12.70
C GLY A 121 -9.59 -7.54 -13.86
N LYS A 122 -9.19 -6.27 -13.67
CA LYS A 122 -9.43 -5.19 -14.64
C LYS A 122 -8.61 -5.47 -15.90
N LYS A 123 -9.24 -6.09 -16.91
CA LYS A 123 -8.70 -6.27 -18.26
C LYS A 123 -8.12 -4.93 -18.72
N ARG A 124 -6.80 -4.87 -18.93
CA ARG A 124 -6.19 -3.79 -19.70
C ARG A 124 -6.75 -3.92 -21.11
N LYS A 125 -7.59 -2.96 -21.54
CA LYS A 125 -7.74 -2.69 -22.96
C LYS A 125 -6.37 -2.18 -23.42
N SER A 126 -5.68 -2.97 -24.23
CA SER A 126 -4.59 -2.46 -25.06
C SER A 126 -5.22 -1.53 -26.09
N ASP A 127 -4.80 -0.26 -26.08
CA ASP A 127 -5.31 0.74 -27.00
C ASP A 127 -4.92 0.47 -28.46
N LYS A 128 -5.70 1.05 -29.36
CA LYS A 128 -5.81 0.70 -30.78
C LYS A 128 -4.98 1.64 -31.66
N ALA A 129 -3.99 1.08 -32.37
CA ALA A 129 -3.29 1.65 -33.52
C ALA A 129 -2.54 0.49 -34.23
N ALA A 130 -2.34 0.40 -35.55
CA ALA A 130 -2.80 1.14 -36.74
C ALA A 130 -2.79 0.12 -37.94
N THR A 131 -3.27 0.37 -39.16
CA THR A 131 -3.96 1.54 -39.78
C THR A 131 -4.92 1.05 -40.89
N GLN A 132 -5.55 1.94 -41.68
CA GLN A 132 -6.30 1.57 -42.89
C GLN A 132 -5.40 1.49 -44.14
N SER A 133 -5.61 0.50 -45.00
CA SER A 133 -5.50 0.58 -46.48
C SER A 133 -6.17 -0.65 -47.08
#